data_AF-A0A7K0W856-F1
#
_entry.id   AF-A0A7K0W856-F1
#
_cell.length_a   1.000
_cell.length_b   1.000
_cell.length_c   1.000
_cell.angle_alpha   90.00
_cell.angle_beta   90.00
_cell.angle_gamma   90.00
#
_symmetry.space_group_name_H-M   'P 1'
#
loop_
_entity.id
_entity.type
_entity.pdbx_description
1 polymer ?
#
loop_
_entity_poly.entity_id
_entity_poly.type
_entity_poly.pdbx_seq_one_letter_code
_entity_poly.pdbx_strand_id
1 'polypeptide(L)' 'MPTYQYACTACSHEFEAFQSFSDDSLTQCPECKGEIRKIYSAVGV' A
#
# COMPACT_ATOMS: atom_id res chain seq x y z
N MET A 1 2.65 5.36 14.40
CA MET A 1 3.04 5.64 13.01
C MET A 1 1.89 5.21 12.12
N PRO A 2 1.40 6.04 11.18
CA PRO A 2 0.26 5.68 10.35
C PRO A 2 0.65 4.54 9.40
N THR A 3 -0.03 3.40 9.51
CA THR A 3 -0.01 2.37 8.47
C THR A 3 -0.86 2.87 7.31
N TYR A 4 -0.34 2.70 6.09
CA TYR A 4 -1.13 2.92 4.88
C TYR A 4 -1.47 1.56 4.30
N GLN A 5 -2.73 1.40 3.86
CA GLN A 5 -3.12 0.22 3.10
C GLN A 5 -2.78 0.41 1.63
N TYR A 6 -2.31 -0.66 1.02
CA TYR A 6 -1.99 -0.75 -0.39
C TYR A 6 -2.70 -1.93 -1.00
N ALA A 7 -3.17 -1.77 -2.23
CA ALA A 7 -3.74 -2.86 -3.03
C ALA A 7 -3.02 -2.93 -4.37
N CYS A 8 -2.60 -4.12 -4.76
CA CYS A 8 -2.03 -4.33 -6.09
C CYS A 8 -3.14 -4.45 -7.14
N THR A 9 -3.00 -3.75 -8.25
CA THR A 9 -3.96 -3.81 -9.37
C THR A 9 -3.76 -5.02 -10.28
N ALA A 10 -2.58 -5.65 -10.23
CA ALA A 10 -2.25 -6.81 -11.07
C ALA A 10 -2.71 -8.14 -10.48
N CYS A 11 -2.48 -8.36 -9.17
CA CYS A 11 -2.85 -9.60 -8.48
C CYS A 11 -3.97 -9.43 -7.46
N SER A 12 -4.50 -8.21 -7.27
CA SER A 12 -5.50 -7.91 -6.23
C SER A 12 -5.04 -8.25 -4.80
N HIS A 13 -3.73 -8.24 -4.55
CA HIS A 13 -3.17 -8.47 -3.22
C HIS A 13 -3.25 -7.18 -2.38
N GLU A 14 -3.91 -7.26 -1.23
CA GLU A 14 -4.09 -6.16 -0.28
C GLU A 14 -3.15 -6.34 0.91
N PHE A 15 -2.43 -5.29 1.29
CA PHE A 15 -1.47 -5.34 2.39
C PHE A 15 -1.32 -4.00 3.09
N GLU A 16 -0.93 -4.07 4.35
CA GLU A 16 -0.64 -2.90 5.18
C GLU A 16 0.87 -2.68 5.22
N ALA A 17 1.30 -1.50 4.78
CA ALA A 17 2.71 -1.12 4.88
C ALA A 17 2.86 0.15 5.70
N PHE A 18 3.81 0.10 6.61
CA PHE A 18 4.27 1.27 7.34
C PHE A 18 5.02 2.17 6.37
N GLN A 19 4.52 3.38 6.12
CA GLN A 19 5.26 4.37 5.35
C GLN A 19 5.78 5.44 6.29
N SER A 20 7.10 5.45 6.47
CA SER A 20 7.78 6.54 7.17
C SER A 20 7.97 7.71 6.21
N PHE A 21 7.95 8.94 6.73
CA PHE A 21 8.16 10.15 5.93
C PHE A 21 9.53 10.20 5.23
N SER A 22 10.50 9.42 5.72
CA SER A 22 11.86 9.29 5.17
C SER A 22 12.11 7.98 4.43
N ASP A 23 11.10 7.10 4.31
CA ASP A 23 11.28 5.82 3.63
C ASP A 23 10.95 5.95 2.14
N ASP A 24 11.68 5.22 1.30
CA ASP A 24 11.47 5.18 -0.14
C ASP A 24 10.04 4.72 -0.46
N SER A 25 9.38 5.41 -1.38
CA SER A 25 7.97 5.13 -1.69
C SER A 25 7.84 3.73 -2.28
N LEU A 26 7.21 2.82 -1.53
CA LEU A 26 6.87 1.49 -2.05
C LEU A 26 5.96 1.67 -3.27
N THR A 27 6.48 1.33 -4.44
CA THR A 27 5.84 1.52 -5.75
C THR A 27 5.51 0.21 -6.44
N GLN A 28 6.01 -0.91 -5.92
CA GLN A 28 5.79 -2.25 -6.46
C GLN A 28 5.22 -3.22 -5.42
N CYS A 29 4.38 -4.13 -5.89
CA CYS A 29 3.84 -5.21 -5.08
C CYS A 29 4.94 -6.23 -4.73
N PRO A 30 5.08 -6.67 -3.47
CA PRO A 30 6.08 -7.67 -3.08
C PRO A 30 5.82 -9.06 -3.69
N GLU A 31 4.57 -9.39 -4.04
CA GLU A 31 4.19 -10.68 -4.61
C GLU A 31 4.48 -10.77 -6.12
N CYS A 32 4.01 -9.77 -6.88
CA CYS A 32 4.03 -9.83 -8.34
C CYS A 32 4.86 -8.72 -9.00
N LYS A 33 5.41 -7.79 -8.23
CA LYS A 33 6.11 -6.57 -8.69
C LYS A 33 5.27 -5.67 -9.61
N GLY A 34 3.95 -5.88 -9.61
CA GLY A 34 2.98 -5.06 -10.31
C GLY A 34 2.73 -3.72 -9.62
N GLU A 35 1.95 -2.88 -10.27
CA GLU A 35 1.59 -1.56 -9.77
C GLU A 35 0.69 -1.67 -8.52
N ILE A 36 0.93 -0.81 -7.54
CA ILE A 36 0.15 -0.72 -6.31
C ILE A 36 -0.50 0.65 -6.19
N ARG A 37 -1.72 0.67 -5.64
CA ARG A 37 -2.44 1.90 -5.29
C ARG A 37 -2.60 2.01 -3.78
N LYS A 38 -2.51 3.22 -3.24
CA LYS A 38 -2.88 3.48 -1.84
C LYS A 38 -4.39 3.33 -1.68
N ILE A 39 -4.78 2.48 -0.76
CA ILE A 39 -6.13 2.43 -0.22
C ILE A 39 -6.13 3.35 1.00
N TYR A 40 -6.77 4.51 0.83
CA TYR A 40 -7.09 5.37 1.96
C TYR A 40 -8.34 4.78 2.59
N SER A 41 -8.18 3.93 3.59
CA SER A 41 -9.30 3.53 4.44
C SER A 41 -9.76 4.74 5.22
N ALA A 42 -10.70 5.47 4.64
CA ALA A 42 -11.53 6.41 5.36
C ALA A 42 -12.35 5.59 6.35
N VAL A 43 -11.81 5.39 7.55
CA VAL A 43 -12.64 5.03 8.71
C VAL A 43 -13.59 6.21 8.92
N GLY A 44 -14.75 6.14 8.29
CA GLY A 44 -15.89 6.96 8.58
C GLY A 44 -16.73 6.25 9.63
N VAL A 45 -16.59 6.67 10.89
CA VAL A 45 -17.67 6.90 11.86
C VAL A 45 -17.09 7.51 13.14
#